data_AF-A0A1F3DID5-F1
#
_entry.id   AF-A0A1F3DID5-F1
#
_cell.length_a   1.000
_cell.length_b   1.000
_cell.length_c   1.000
_cell.angle_alpha   90.00
_cell.angle_beta   90.00
_cell.angle_gamma   90.00
#
_symmetry.space_group_name_H-M   'P 1'
#
loop_
_entity.id
_entity.type
_entity.pdbx_description
1 polymer ?
#
loop_
_entity_poly.entity_id
_entity_poly.type
_entity_poly.pdbx_seq_one_letter_code
_entity_poly.pdbx_strand_id
1 'polypeptide(L)'
;MNRHNELMAISAFFFLFISGCSSNEDYRIKTTGPEIIEFRVLPFGLNDVKLLAGPFSHATELNKKPLLNYEPDRLLAKFYSEAGLKPKAVHYMGWENESLAGHSLGHYLSACSKMFRTTGDERFVERVNYIVDELKYLQDSDGDGYIGAFPEGKRILSEEVAKGDVR
;
A
#
# COMPACT_ATOMS: atom_id res chain seq x y z
N MET A 1 49.29 -58.74 -13.42
CA MET A 1 49.34 -57.31 -13.06
C MET A 1 48.14 -56.50 -13.59
N ASN A 2 46.99 -57.13 -13.94
CA ASN A 2 45.90 -56.44 -14.66
C ASN A 2 44.55 -56.41 -13.92
N ARG A 3 44.35 -57.24 -12.88
CA ARG A 3 43.04 -57.36 -12.20
C ARG A 3 42.77 -56.26 -11.15
N HIS A 4 43.81 -55.71 -10.54
CA HIS A 4 43.68 -54.63 -9.54
C HIS A 4 43.38 -53.26 -10.18
N ASN A 5 43.89 -53.00 -11.39
CA ASN A 5 43.63 -51.76 -12.11
C ASN A 5 42.21 -51.72 -12.70
N GLU A 6 41.65 -52.86 -13.10
CA GLU A 6 40.26 -52.96 -13.56
C GLU A 6 39.26 -52.75 -12.40
N LEU A 7 39.53 -53.32 -11.22
CA LEU A 7 38.69 -53.11 -10.02
C LEU A 7 38.75 -51.67 -9.50
N MET A 8 39.90 -51.00 -9.56
CA MET A 8 40.00 -49.57 -9.23
C MET A 8 39.28 -48.67 -10.25
N ALA A 9 39.33 -49.01 -11.54
CA ALA A 9 38.63 -48.25 -12.58
C ALA A 9 37.09 -48.40 -12.47
N ILE A 10 36.59 -49.58 -12.09
CA ILE A 10 35.16 -49.84 -11.88
C ILE A 10 34.64 -49.13 -10.61
N SER A 11 35.44 -49.08 -9.53
CA SER A 11 35.09 -48.27 -8.34
C SER A 11 35.14 -46.76 -8.58
N ALA A 12 36.02 -46.27 -9.46
CA ALA A 12 36.06 -44.86 -9.85
C ALA A 12 34.88 -44.44 -10.73
N PHE A 13 34.33 -45.36 -11.55
CA PHE A 13 33.16 -45.10 -12.39
C PHE A 13 31.85 -45.05 -11.58
N PHE A 14 31.77 -45.73 -10.44
CA PHE A 14 30.59 -45.72 -9.57
C PHE A 14 30.45 -44.45 -8.74
N PHE A 15 31.55 -43.72 -8.48
CA PHE A 15 31.53 -42.45 -7.75
C PHE A 15 31.17 -41.23 -8.62
N LEU A 16 31.25 -41.34 -9.95
CA LEU A 16 30.92 -40.22 -10.85
C LEU A 16 29.41 -40.06 -11.13
N PHE A 17 28.57 -41.03 -10.75
CA PHE A 17 27.13 -40.99 -11.02
C PHE A 17 26.26 -40.41 -9.90
N ILE A 18 26.83 -40.01 -8.76
CA ILE A 18 26.06 -39.52 -7.60
C ILE A 18 26.00 -37.97 -7.53
N SER A 19 26.79 -37.25 -8.34
CA SER A 19 26.79 -35.77 -8.33
C SER A 19 25.64 -35.11 -9.11
N GLY A 20 24.62 -35.88 -9.51
CA GLY A 20 23.49 -35.40 -10.31
C GLY A 20 22.24 -34.96 -9.53
N CYS A 21 22.25 -34.99 -8.20
CA CYS A 21 21.18 -34.35 -7.43
C CYS A 21 21.46 -32.85 -7.36
N SER A 22 21.15 -32.14 -8.44
CA SER A 22 20.96 -30.69 -8.39
C SER A 22 19.99 -30.40 -7.25
N SER A 23 20.46 -29.73 -6.20
CA SER A 23 19.56 -29.02 -5.31
C SER A 23 18.74 -28.10 -6.19
N ASN A 24 17.41 -28.29 -6.21
CA ASN A 24 16.53 -27.17 -6.56
C ASN A 24 16.88 -26.09 -5.54
N GLU A 25 17.71 -25.12 -5.92
CA GLU A 25 17.76 -23.88 -5.17
C GLU A 25 16.34 -23.32 -5.25
N ASP A 26 15.61 -23.38 -4.14
CA ASP A 26 14.30 -22.76 -3.98
C ASP A 26 14.48 -21.29 -4.34
N TYR A 27 14.22 -20.92 -5.60
CA TYR A 27 14.39 -19.54 -6.07
C TYR A 27 13.49 -18.64 -5.23
N ARG A 28 14.13 -17.71 -4.52
CA ARG A 28 13.49 -16.84 -3.55
C ARG A 28 13.87 -15.39 -3.85
N ILE A 29 12.87 -14.53 -3.77
CA ILE A 29 12.97 -13.12 -4.09
C ILE A 29 13.01 -12.34 -2.77
N LYS A 30 14.09 -11.58 -2.56
CA LYS A 30 14.15 -10.55 -1.51
C LYS A 30 13.58 -9.26 -2.05
N THR A 31 12.60 -8.70 -1.35
CA THR A 31 12.08 -7.35 -1.61
C THR A 31 12.93 -6.33 -0.86
N THR A 32 12.85 -5.06 -1.29
CA THR A 32 13.44 -3.92 -0.56
C THR A 32 12.48 -3.35 0.51
N GLY A 33 11.35 -4.03 0.75
CA GLY A 33 10.32 -3.60 1.68
C GLY A 33 10.58 -4.09 3.11
N PRO A 34 9.62 -3.91 4.03
CA PRO A 34 9.75 -4.32 5.43
C PRO A 34 9.68 -5.85 5.63
N GLU A 35 9.49 -6.62 4.56
CA GLU A 35 9.29 -8.06 4.65
C GLU A 35 10.59 -8.77 5.06
N ILE A 36 10.53 -9.50 6.17
CA ILE A 36 11.67 -10.26 6.72
C ILE A 36 11.78 -11.67 6.13
N ILE A 37 10.82 -12.09 5.31
CA ILE A 37 10.81 -13.38 4.62
C ILE A 37 11.03 -13.20 3.12
N GLU A 38 11.71 -14.17 2.52
CA GLU A 38 11.89 -14.20 1.07
C GLU A 38 10.67 -14.86 0.39
N PHE A 39 10.25 -14.33 -0.75
CA PHE A 39 9.06 -14.79 -1.47
C PHE A 39 9.41 -15.80 -2.56
N ARG A 40 8.52 -16.79 -2.77
CA ARG A 40 8.60 -17.68 -3.95
C ARG A 40 8.10 -17.00 -5.23
N VAL A 41 7.17 -16.04 -5.09
CA VAL A 41 6.55 -15.31 -6.21
C VAL A 41 6.11 -13.93 -5.72
N LEU A 42 6.14 -12.93 -6.60
CA LEU A 42 5.61 -11.60 -6.35
C LEU A 42 4.34 -11.36 -7.17
N PRO A 43 3.37 -10.59 -6.66
CA PRO A 43 2.24 -10.15 -7.46
C PRO A 43 2.74 -9.20 -8.57
N PHE A 44 2.04 -9.21 -9.71
CA PHE A 44 2.24 -8.19 -10.73
C PHE A 44 1.84 -6.81 -10.19
N GLY A 45 2.59 -5.78 -10.58
CA GLY A 45 2.19 -4.40 -10.32
C GLY A 45 0.95 -4.04 -11.14
N LEU A 46 0.21 -3.02 -10.71
CA LEU A 46 -1.00 -2.56 -11.43
C LEU A 46 -0.70 -2.13 -12.87
N ASN A 47 0.51 -1.64 -13.14
CA ASN A 47 0.91 -1.20 -14.49
C ASN A 47 1.29 -2.38 -15.40
N ASP A 48 1.53 -3.57 -14.83
CA ASP A 48 1.91 -4.79 -15.55
C ASP A 48 0.68 -5.58 -16.03
N VAL A 49 -0.52 -5.20 -15.58
CA VAL A 49 -1.77 -5.90 -15.87
C VAL A 49 -2.80 -4.93 -16.47
N LYS A 50 -3.11 -5.11 -17.75
CA LYS A 50 -4.14 -4.34 -18.44
C LYS A 50 -5.43 -5.14 -18.55
N LEU A 51 -6.52 -4.64 -17.97
CA LEU A 51 -7.85 -5.21 -18.18
C LEU A 51 -8.30 -4.96 -19.62
N LEU A 52 -8.69 -6.02 -20.32
CA LEU A 52 -9.35 -5.94 -21.62
C LEU A 52 -10.86 -5.74 -21.44
N ALA A 53 -11.55 -5.51 -22.55
CA ALA A 53 -13.01 -5.37 -22.55
C ALA A 53 -13.67 -6.58 -21.89
N GLY A 54 -14.55 -6.32 -20.93
CA GLY A 54 -15.19 -7.34 -20.11
C GLY A 54 -15.78 -6.78 -18.81
N PRO A 55 -16.34 -7.62 -17.94
CA PRO A 55 -17.05 -7.19 -16.73
C PRO A 55 -16.16 -6.40 -15.76
N PHE A 56 -14.87 -6.74 -15.64
CA PHE A 56 -13.95 -6.02 -14.74
C PHE A 56 -13.57 -4.64 -15.27
N SER A 57 -13.30 -4.51 -16.58
CA SER A 57 -13.09 -3.20 -17.21
C SER A 57 -14.33 -2.32 -17.10
N HIS A 58 -15.53 -2.90 -17.27
CA HIS A 58 -16.80 -2.20 -17.06
C HIS A 58 -16.95 -1.72 -15.61
N ALA A 59 -16.65 -2.57 -14.62
CA ALA A 59 -16.69 -2.20 -13.21
C ALA A 59 -15.69 -1.08 -12.88
N THR A 60 -14.48 -1.10 -13.47
CA THR A 60 -13.51 0.00 -13.34
C THR A 60 -14.08 1.32 -13.85
N GLU A 61 -14.69 1.34 -15.03
CA GLU A 61 -15.29 2.55 -15.58
C GLU A 61 -16.49 3.05 -14.77
N LEU A 62 -17.29 2.15 -14.20
CA LEU A 62 -18.35 2.51 -13.27
C LEU A 62 -17.79 3.13 -11.99
N ASN A 63 -16.69 2.59 -11.44
CA ASN A 63 -16.08 3.08 -10.20
C ASN A 63 -15.39 4.45 -10.37
N LYS A 64 -14.93 4.80 -11.58
CA LYS A 64 -14.41 6.16 -11.84
C LYS A 64 -15.43 7.25 -11.56
N LYS A 65 -16.70 7.01 -11.89
CA LYS A 65 -17.77 8.01 -11.76
C LYS A 65 -17.97 8.51 -10.32
N PRO A 66 -18.24 7.64 -9.31
CA PRO A 66 -18.37 8.09 -7.93
C PRO A 66 -17.05 8.65 -7.39
N LEU A 67 -15.89 8.08 -7.73
CA LEU A 67 -14.59 8.61 -7.27
C LEU A 67 -14.34 10.04 -7.74
N LEU A 68 -14.74 10.37 -8.98
CA LEU A 68 -14.63 11.74 -9.49
C LEU A 68 -15.72 12.67 -8.94
N ASN A 69 -16.79 12.13 -8.36
CA ASN A 69 -17.88 12.90 -7.78
C ASN A 69 -17.62 13.31 -6.31
N TYR A 70 -16.75 12.62 -5.59
CA TYR A 70 -16.34 13.06 -4.25
C TYR A 70 -15.52 14.35 -4.34
N GLU A 71 -15.83 15.28 -3.43
CA GLU A 71 -15.16 16.57 -3.29
C GLU A 71 -14.09 16.46 -2.21
N PRO A 72 -12.79 16.60 -2.55
CA PRO A 72 -11.70 16.41 -1.59
C PRO A 72 -11.78 17.34 -0.37
N ASP A 73 -12.15 18.60 -0.55
CA ASP A 73 -12.23 19.59 0.54
C ASP A 73 -13.23 19.20 1.63
N ARG A 74 -14.30 18.49 1.26
CA ARG A 74 -15.28 17.99 2.23
C ARG A 74 -14.75 16.82 3.04
N LEU A 75 -13.87 16.00 2.47
CA LEU A 75 -13.19 14.92 3.18
C LEU A 75 -12.03 15.46 4.04
N LEU A 76 -11.40 16.56 3.62
CA LEU A 76 -10.34 17.25 4.36
C LEU A 76 -10.85 18.13 5.51
N ALA A 77 -12.14 18.48 5.52
CA ALA A 77 -12.72 19.47 6.44
C ALA A 77 -12.44 19.22 7.92
N LYS A 78 -12.49 17.96 8.38
CA LYS A 78 -12.20 17.63 9.78
C LYS A 78 -10.71 17.65 10.12
N PHE A 79 -9.83 17.32 9.17
CA PHE A 79 -8.38 17.51 9.35
C PHE A 79 -8.02 18.99 9.54
N TYR A 80 -8.69 19.89 8.80
CA TYR A 80 -8.57 21.33 9.03
C TYR A 80 -8.96 21.72 10.45
N SER A 81 -10.08 21.20 10.94
CA SER A 81 -10.57 21.52 12.29
C SER A 81 -9.62 21.03 13.38
N GLU A 82 -9.11 19.79 13.27
CA GLU A 82 -8.16 19.24 14.24
C GLU A 82 -6.79 19.93 14.21
N ALA A 83 -6.39 20.48 13.06
CA ALA A 83 -5.20 21.34 12.94
C ALA A 83 -5.46 22.79 13.41
N GLY A 84 -6.62 23.10 13.97
CA GLY A 84 -6.98 24.45 14.42
C GLY A 84 -7.24 25.46 13.30
N LEU A 85 -7.45 25.00 12.06
CA LEU A 85 -7.67 25.83 10.87
C LEU A 85 -9.14 25.83 10.43
N LYS A 86 -9.53 26.86 9.67
CA LYS A 86 -10.88 26.95 9.10
C LYS A 86 -11.03 25.98 7.92
N PRO A 87 -12.02 25.07 7.92
CA PRO A 87 -12.27 24.19 6.77
C PRO A 87 -12.63 24.95 5.49
N LYS A 88 -12.16 24.44 4.34
CA LYS A 88 -12.48 24.99 3.01
C LYS A 88 -13.90 24.65 2.53
N ALA A 89 -14.46 23.54 3.01
CA ALA A 89 -15.81 23.11 2.71
C ALA A 89 -16.48 22.48 3.94
N VAL A 90 -17.80 22.30 3.86
CA VAL A 90 -18.56 21.58 4.89
C VAL A 90 -18.28 20.08 4.76
N HIS A 91 -17.96 19.42 5.87
CA HIS A 91 -17.67 17.99 5.88
C HIS A 91 -18.84 17.16 5.34
N TYR A 92 -18.53 15.93 4.93
CA TYR A 92 -19.58 14.95 4.66
C TYR A 92 -20.26 14.53 5.98
N MET A 93 -21.53 14.14 5.89
CA MET A 93 -22.32 13.64 7.02
C MET A 93 -22.02 12.15 7.29
N GLY A 94 -22.82 11.50 8.14
CA GLY A 94 -22.62 10.10 8.50
C GLY A 94 -21.34 9.95 9.31
N TRP A 95 -20.55 8.91 9.00
CA TRP A 95 -19.33 8.59 9.76
C TRP A 95 -18.26 9.68 9.71
N GLU A 96 -18.25 10.54 8.69
CA GLU A 96 -17.36 11.72 8.62
C GLU A 96 -17.76 12.85 9.60
N ASN A 97 -18.96 12.77 10.20
CA ASN A 97 -19.41 13.65 11.28
C ASN A 97 -19.29 13.00 12.68
N GLU A 98 -18.81 11.76 12.75
CA GLU A 98 -18.78 10.96 13.97
C GLU A 98 -17.33 10.56 14.31
N SER A 99 -17.15 9.47 15.06
CA SER A 99 -15.85 9.01 15.56
C SER A 99 -14.92 8.43 14.49
N LEU A 100 -15.38 8.26 13.25
CA LEU A 100 -14.59 7.68 12.15
C LEU A 100 -14.07 8.74 11.18
N ALA A 101 -14.27 10.03 11.45
CA ALA A 101 -13.85 11.11 10.56
C ALA A 101 -12.41 10.96 10.04
N GLY A 102 -12.24 11.18 8.73
CA GLY A 102 -10.98 11.07 8.01
C GLY A 102 -10.65 9.68 7.47
N HIS A 103 -11.32 8.62 7.93
CA HIS A 103 -11.09 7.27 7.39
C HIS A 103 -11.42 7.19 5.89
N SER A 104 -12.48 7.87 5.45
CA SER A 104 -12.87 7.87 4.04
C SER A 104 -11.85 8.58 3.18
N LEU A 105 -11.23 9.67 3.67
CA LEU A 105 -10.16 10.35 2.92
C LEU A 105 -8.99 9.41 2.67
N GLY A 106 -8.56 8.63 3.68
CA GLY A 106 -7.48 7.65 3.53
C GLY A 106 -7.80 6.57 2.47
N HIS A 107 -9.03 6.03 2.49
CA HIS A 107 -9.50 5.11 1.46
C HIS A 107 -9.60 5.76 0.08
N TYR A 108 -10.09 7.00 0.03
CA TYR A 108 -10.26 7.76 -1.20
C TYR A 108 -8.92 8.04 -1.86
N LEU A 109 -7.93 8.51 -1.10
CA LEU A 109 -6.56 8.73 -1.57
C LEU A 109 -5.96 7.44 -2.16
N SER A 110 -6.14 6.32 -1.46
CA SER A 110 -5.70 5.01 -1.95
C SER A 110 -6.42 4.59 -3.23
N ALA A 111 -7.73 4.84 -3.32
CA ALA A 111 -8.54 4.51 -4.48
C ALA A 111 -8.15 5.35 -5.70
N CYS A 112 -7.96 6.66 -5.55
CA CYS A 112 -7.50 7.55 -6.63
C CYS A 112 -6.10 7.14 -7.12
N SER A 113 -5.17 6.85 -6.20
CA SER A 113 -3.82 6.40 -6.54
C SER A 113 -3.84 5.12 -7.38
N LYS A 114 -4.64 4.13 -6.97
CA LYS A 114 -4.81 2.87 -7.71
C LYS A 114 -5.53 3.09 -9.04
N MET A 115 -6.54 3.96 -9.08
CA MET A 115 -7.29 4.23 -10.30
C MET A 115 -6.44 4.92 -11.36
N PHE A 116 -5.57 5.86 -10.98
CA PHE A 116 -4.59 6.46 -11.88
C PHE A 116 -3.66 5.38 -12.46
N ARG A 117 -3.09 4.51 -11.61
CA ARG A 117 -2.21 3.44 -12.07
C ARG A 117 -2.90 2.44 -13.00
N THR A 118 -4.16 2.13 -12.76
CA THR A 118 -4.94 1.18 -13.57
C THR A 118 -5.38 1.78 -14.92
N THR A 119 -5.71 3.06 -14.97
CA THR A 119 -6.42 3.66 -16.12
C THR A 119 -5.64 4.76 -16.86
N GLY A 120 -4.64 5.36 -16.22
CA GLY A 120 -3.92 6.51 -16.73
C GLY A 120 -4.70 7.83 -16.72
N ASP A 121 -5.90 7.88 -16.12
CA ASP A 121 -6.74 9.07 -16.10
C ASP A 121 -6.18 10.12 -15.12
N GLU A 122 -5.62 11.20 -15.67
CA GLU A 122 -4.83 12.21 -14.95
C GLU A 122 -5.62 12.93 -13.85
N ARG A 123 -6.95 12.99 -13.97
CA ARG A 123 -7.83 13.59 -12.95
C ARG A 123 -7.72 12.92 -11.57
N PHE A 124 -7.23 11.68 -11.52
CA PHE A 124 -6.97 10.99 -10.26
C PHE A 124 -5.61 11.36 -9.66
N VAL A 125 -4.56 11.54 -10.46
CA VAL A 125 -3.27 11.98 -9.92
C VAL A 125 -3.34 13.44 -9.46
N GLU A 126 -4.10 14.29 -10.16
CA GLU A 126 -4.41 15.65 -9.71
C GLU A 126 -5.03 15.67 -8.30
N ARG A 127 -6.04 14.81 -8.07
CA ARG A 127 -6.67 14.66 -6.74
C ARG A 127 -5.70 14.13 -5.69
N VAL A 128 -4.87 13.14 -6.05
CA VAL A 128 -3.87 12.58 -5.13
C VAL A 128 -2.88 13.66 -4.69
N ASN A 129 -2.32 14.39 -5.65
CA ASN A 129 -1.37 15.47 -5.36
C ASN A 129 -2.03 16.55 -4.50
N TYR A 130 -3.23 17.00 -4.86
CA TYR A 130 -3.98 17.97 -4.08
C TYR A 130 -4.17 17.51 -2.62
N ILE A 131 -4.65 16.29 -2.41
CA ILE A 131 -4.87 15.76 -1.05
C ILE A 131 -3.56 15.67 -0.27
N VAL A 132 -2.47 15.20 -0.90
CA VAL A 132 -1.16 15.10 -0.23
C VAL A 132 -0.61 16.48 0.13
N ASP A 133 -0.74 17.47 -0.76
CA ASP A 133 -0.30 18.84 -0.51
C ASP A 133 -1.09 19.48 0.64
N GLU A 134 -2.40 19.26 0.69
CA GLU A 134 -3.27 19.74 1.76
C GLU A 134 -2.96 19.07 3.10
N LEU A 135 -2.80 17.74 3.10
CA LEU A 135 -2.41 16.99 4.30
C LEU A 135 -1.04 17.42 4.81
N LYS A 136 -0.08 17.69 3.90
CA LYS A 136 1.22 18.26 4.27
C LYS A 136 1.08 19.64 4.90
N TYR A 137 0.31 20.53 4.28
CA TYR A 137 0.07 21.87 4.82
C TYR A 137 -0.53 21.82 6.23
N LEU A 138 -1.48 20.91 6.47
CA LEU A 138 -2.11 20.70 7.77
C LEU A 138 -1.11 20.15 8.80
N GLN A 139 -0.31 19.16 8.41
CA GLN A 139 0.73 18.58 9.26
C GLN A 139 1.82 19.61 9.63
N ASP A 140 2.24 20.43 8.66
CA ASP A 140 3.21 21.52 8.88
C ASP A 140 2.64 22.61 9.81
N SER A 141 1.33 22.89 9.71
CA SER A 141 0.64 23.89 10.54
C SER A 141 0.48 23.44 11.99
N ASP A 142 0.30 22.13 12.22
CA ASP A 142 0.15 21.55 13.55
C ASP A 142 1.50 21.38 14.29
N GLY A 143 2.59 21.19 13.55
CA GLY A 143 3.98 21.41 14.00
C GLY A 143 4.68 20.24 14.69
N ASP A 144 3.99 19.14 15.02
CA ASP A 144 4.59 17.93 15.64
C ASP A 144 4.45 16.67 14.77
N GLY A 145 3.96 16.81 13.54
CA GLY A 145 3.79 15.71 12.60
C GLY A 145 2.50 14.92 12.76
N TYR A 146 1.63 15.25 13.73
CA TYR A 146 0.32 14.62 13.81
C TYR A 146 -0.55 14.99 12.61
N ILE A 147 -1.33 14.01 12.15
CA ILE A 147 -2.36 14.21 11.15
C ILE A 147 -3.54 13.30 11.45
N GLY A 148 -4.72 13.88 11.59
CA GLY A 148 -5.93 13.15 11.90
C GLY A 148 -7.15 14.06 11.86
N ALA A 149 -8.33 13.45 11.83
CA ALA A 149 -9.61 14.15 11.69
C ALA A 149 -10.61 13.76 12.77
N PHE A 150 -10.29 12.77 13.61
CA PHE A 150 -11.15 12.41 14.72
C PHE A 150 -10.90 13.37 15.89
N PRO A 151 -11.96 13.78 16.62
CA PRO A 151 -11.85 14.77 17.67
C PRO A 151 -10.84 14.40 18.75
N GLU A 152 -10.03 15.37 19.17
CA GLU A 152 -9.07 15.24 20.26
C GLU A 152 -7.95 14.23 20.00
N GLY A 153 -7.78 13.78 18.75
CA GLY A 153 -6.91 12.64 18.46
C GLY A 153 -5.45 12.87 18.82
N LYS A 154 -4.95 14.08 18.60
CA LYS A 154 -3.60 14.47 19.03
C LYS A 154 -3.44 14.37 20.54
N ARG A 155 -4.38 14.93 21.30
CA ARG A 155 -4.36 14.92 22.77
C ARG A 155 -4.46 13.50 23.30
N ILE A 156 -5.37 12.68 22.78
CA ILE A 156 -5.53 11.28 23.20
C ILE A 156 -4.24 10.49 22.94
N LEU A 157 -3.67 10.60 21.74
CA LEU A 157 -2.47 9.83 21.39
C LEU A 157 -1.23 10.28 22.16
N SER A 158 -1.04 11.60 22.36
CA SER A 158 0.15 12.16 22.99
C SER A 158 0.08 12.21 24.52
N GLU A 159 -1.11 12.42 25.10
CA GLU A 159 -1.26 12.63 26.54
C GLU A 159 -1.80 11.42 27.30
N GLU A 160 -2.56 10.52 26.65
CA GLU A 160 -3.11 9.31 27.24
C GLU A 160 -2.31 8.07 26.78
N VAL A 161 -2.39 7.73 25.49
CA VAL A 161 -1.82 6.49 24.93
C VAL A 161 -0.30 6.45 25.09
N ALA A 162 0.40 7.54 24.78
CA ALA A 162 1.86 7.60 24.93
C ALA A 162 2.34 7.47 26.39
N LYS A 163 1.47 7.73 27.39
CA LYS A 163 1.75 7.53 28.82
C LYS A 163 1.32 6.16 29.33
N GLY A 164 0.75 5.32 28.47
CA GLY A 164 0.27 3.98 28.82
C GLY A 164 -1.16 3.94 29.39
N ASP A 165 -1.92 5.04 29.30
CA ASP A 165 -3.35 5.02 29.62
C ASP A 165 -4.13 4.48 28.41
N VAL A 166 -4.38 3.16 28.41
CA VAL A 166 -5.03 2.44 27.31
C VAL A 166 -6.27 1.73 27.86
N ARG A 167 -7.44 2.08 27.31
CA ARG A 167 -8.76 1.63 27.76
C ARG A 167 -9.59 1.06 26.62
#